data_AF-A0A6G8QEG9-F1
#
_entry.id   AF-A0A6G8QEG9-F1
#
_cell.length_a   1.000
_cell.length_b   1.000
_cell.length_c   1.000
_cell.angle_alpha   90.00
_cell.angle_beta   90.00
_cell.angle_gamma   90.00
#
_symmetry.space_group_name_H-M   'P 1'
#
loop_
_entity.id
_entity.type
_entity.pdbx_description
1 polymer ?
#
loop_
_entity_poly.entity_id
_entity_poly.type
_entity_poly.pdbx_seq_one_letter_code
_entity_poly.pdbx_strand_id
1 'polypeptide(L)'
;MSQEKIDFETLADWAEGRLPEAEARAVEGRIADADDATRADAEWLRSFSRASKEVVLDDPPAEQRAELGRIFESYAEGHRQPGPLKRLVATLSFGGGLQPLAGVRSAASQESQGQLVYTTEAADIALNFRRRPGDGRLDLDGQVFPNDDEEPEAFGVQILLGTEEVATTATDELGEFAFEGVEPGEYQILLSSDEVEILISPVELGA
;
A
#
# COMPACT_ATOMS: atom_id res chain seq x y z
N MET A 1 12.70 16.72 33.82
CA MET A 1 11.51 16.80 32.96
C MET A 1 11.79 15.88 31.79
N SER A 2 10.99 14.84 31.57
CA SER A 2 11.20 13.92 30.44
C SER A 2 11.04 14.72 29.16
N GLN A 3 12.10 14.84 28.36
CA GLN A 3 11.94 15.31 26.98
C GLN A 3 11.11 14.26 26.24
N GLU A 4 9.97 14.68 25.71
CA GLU A 4 9.15 13.86 24.85
C GLU A 4 9.91 13.66 23.53
N LYS A 5 10.48 12.46 23.37
CA LYS A 5 11.28 12.08 22.21
C LYS A 5 10.42 12.24 20.95
N ILE A 6 10.96 12.91 19.94
CA ILE A 6 10.32 12.99 18.62
C ILE A 6 10.54 11.63 17.95
N ASP A 7 9.49 10.99 17.46
CA ASP A 7 9.63 9.75 16.71
C ASP A 7 10.28 10.02 15.34
N PHE A 8 10.91 8.98 14.79
CA PHE A 8 11.64 9.09 13.53
C PHE A 8 10.70 9.35 12.34
N GLU A 9 9.50 8.78 12.37
CA GLU A 9 8.46 8.97 11.36
C GLU A 9 8.05 10.45 11.23
N THR A 10 7.77 11.14 12.36
CA THR A 10 7.47 12.57 12.34
C THR A 10 8.66 13.39 11.83
N LEU A 11 9.90 13.02 12.15
CA LEU A 11 11.09 13.69 11.60
C LEU A 11 11.21 13.50 10.08
N ALA A 12 10.89 12.32 9.56
CA ALA A 12 10.90 12.02 8.13
C ALA A 12 9.81 12.80 7.39
N ASP A 13 8.58 12.78 7.91
CA ASP A 13 7.44 13.54 7.38
C ASP A 13 7.72 15.05 7.35
N TRP A 14 8.33 15.56 8.41
CA TRP A 14 8.79 16.95 8.49
C TRP A 14 9.88 17.27 7.46
N ALA A 15 10.88 16.40 7.30
CA ALA A 15 11.99 16.61 6.38
C ALA A 15 11.55 16.55 4.91
N GLU A 16 10.56 15.72 4.60
CA GLU A 16 10.00 15.57 3.25
C GLU A 16 8.98 16.66 2.90
N GLY A 17 8.41 17.34 3.91
CA GLY A 17 7.41 18.39 3.77
C GLY A 17 5.97 17.88 3.74
N ARG A 18 5.71 16.70 4.30
CA ARG A 18 4.39 16.06 4.37
C ARG A 18 3.52 16.59 5.52
N LEU A 19 4.10 17.31 6.48
CA LEU A 19 3.38 17.90 7.61
C LEU A 19 2.71 19.25 7.28
N PRO A 20 1.52 19.54 7.85
CA PRO A 20 0.92 20.88 7.82
C PRO A 20 1.83 21.96 8.41
N GLU A 21 1.76 23.19 7.90
CA GLU A 21 2.68 24.27 8.28
C GLU A 21 2.73 24.55 9.81
N ALA A 22 1.59 24.44 10.49
CA ALA A 22 1.51 24.62 11.93
C ALA A 22 2.25 23.52 12.72
N GLU A 23 2.13 22.27 12.27
CA GLU A 23 2.78 21.11 12.87
C GLU A 23 4.28 21.09 12.56
N ALA A 24 4.65 21.41 11.32
CA ALA A 24 6.05 21.50 10.93
C ALA A 24 6.83 22.52 11.77
N ARG A 25 6.22 23.68 12.09
CA ARG A 25 6.81 24.67 13.00
C ARG A 25 6.90 24.18 14.45
N ALA A 26 5.92 23.41 14.91
CA ALA A 26 5.95 22.83 16.25
C ALA A 26 7.07 21.79 16.38
N VAL A 27 7.24 20.93 15.37
CA VAL A 27 8.33 19.96 15.27
C VAL A 27 9.69 20.67 15.20
N GLU A 28 9.83 21.72 14.41
CA GLU A 28 11.07 22.50 14.33
C GLU A 28 11.45 23.13 15.67
N GLY A 29 10.47 23.64 16.43
CA GLY A 29 10.68 24.10 17.80
C GLY A 29 11.16 22.99 18.74
N ARG A 30 10.57 21.79 18.65
CA ARG A 30 10.98 20.63 19.46
C ARG A 30 12.38 20.13 19.11
N ILE A 31 12.78 20.14 17.84
CA ILE A 31 14.12 19.73 17.39
C ILE A 31 15.20 20.66 17.98
N ALA A 32 14.91 21.96 18.11
CA ALA A 32 15.85 22.91 18.69
C ALA A 32 16.22 22.54 20.14
N ASP A 33 15.23 22.11 20.92
CA ASP A 33 15.38 21.73 22.32
C ASP A 33 15.73 20.24 22.53
N ALA A 34 15.78 19.43 21.46
CA ALA A 34 16.03 18.00 21.51
C ALA A 34 17.50 17.65 21.81
N ASP A 35 17.74 16.37 22.11
CA ASP A 35 19.08 15.82 22.26
C ASP A 35 19.88 15.83 20.94
N ASP A 36 21.20 15.68 21.06
CA ASP A 36 22.12 15.76 19.92
C ASP A 36 21.87 14.66 18.88
N ALA A 37 21.37 13.49 19.29
CA ALA A 37 21.05 12.39 18.39
C ALA A 37 19.84 12.74 17.51
N THR A 38 18.76 13.24 18.12
CA THR A 38 17.54 13.67 17.41
C THR A 38 17.84 14.81 16.43
N ARG A 39 18.72 15.74 16.82
CA ARG A 39 19.15 16.82 15.93
C ARG A 39 19.97 16.29 14.75
N ALA A 40 20.87 15.33 14.98
CA ALA A 40 21.65 14.70 13.92
C ALA A 40 20.76 13.92 12.93
N ASP A 41 19.75 13.20 13.43
CA ASP A 41 18.78 12.48 12.59
C ASP A 41 17.99 13.47 11.71
N ALA A 42 17.52 14.57 12.28
CA ALA A 42 16.81 15.62 11.54
C ALA A 42 17.68 16.28 10.45
N GLU A 43 18.96 16.54 10.75
CA GLU A 43 19.93 17.08 9.78
C GLU A 43 20.24 16.07 8.65
N TRP A 44 20.41 14.80 9.01
CA TRP A 44 20.62 13.73 8.04
C TRP A 44 19.41 13.57 7.12
N LEU A 45 18.18 13.51 7.65
CA LEU A 45 16.94 13.40 6.88
C LEU A 45 16.75 14.57 5.90
N ARG A 46 17.00 15.82 6.34
CA ARG A 46 16.95 17.00 5.45
C ARG A 46 17.99 16.92 4.34
N SER A 47 19.20 16.44 4.66
CA SER A 47 20.28 16.29 3.67
C SER A 47 19.97 15.19 2.66
N PHE A 48 19.49 14.04 3.15
CA PHE A 48 19.08 12.90 2.33
C PHE A 48 17.90 13.24 1.43
N SER A 49 16.83 13.86 1.96
CA SER A 49 15.65 14.26 1.18
C SER A 49 15.99 15.28 0.07
N ARG A 50 16.94 16.20 0.34
CA ARG A 50 17.43 17.11 -0.71
C ARG A 50 18.22 16.37 -1.78
N ALA A 51 19.14 15.51 -1.36
CA ALA A 51 19.95 14.73 -2.28
C ALA A 51 19.07 13.80 -3.15
N SER A 52 18.08 13.13 -2.57
CA SER A 52 17.18 12.23 -3.32
C SER A 52 16.32 12.98 -4.32
N LYS A 53 15.83 14.18 -4.00
CA LYS A 53 15.07 15.04 -4.94
C LYS A 53 15.92 15.52 -6.13
N GLU A 54 17.22 15.63 -5.95
CA GLU A 54 18.16 16.03 -7.02
C GLU A 54 18.66 14.85 -7.87
N VAL A 55 18.47 13.61 -7.40
CA VAL A 55 18.82 12.40 -8.14
C VAL A 55 17.71 12.09 -9.15
N VAL A 56 17.98 12.37 -10.41
CA VAL A 56 17.22 11.80 -11.52
C VAL A 56 17.67 10.36 -11.68
N LEU A 57 16.77 9.41 -11.38
CA LEU A 57 16.95 8.02 -11.79
C LEU A 57 16.59 7.92 -13.26
N ASP A 58 17.59 7.82 -14.13
CA ASP A 58 17.36 7.51 -15.53
C ASP A 58 16.75 6.11 -15.67
N ASP A 59 15.98 5.89 -16.74
CA ASP A 59 15.50 4.56 -17.09
C ASP A 59 16.69 3.58 -17.14
N PRO A 60 16.56 2.39 -16.50
CA PRO A 60 17.63 1.42 -16.53
C PRO A 60 17.97 1.05 -17.99
N PRO A 61 19.27 0.99 -18.35
CA PRO A 61 19.73 0.50 -19.63
C PRO A 61 18.92 -0.69 -20.13
N ALA A 62 18.56 -0.68 -21.43
CA ALA A 62 17.72 -1.72 -22.02
C ALA A 62 18.26 -3.14 -21.79
N GLU A 63 19.59 -3.27 -21.69
CA GLU A 63 20.28 -4.53 -21.37
C GLU A 63 19.92 -5.05 -19.97
N GLN A 64 19.85 -4.17 -18.97
CA GLN A 64 19.49 -4.54 -17.59
C GLN A 64 18.01 -4.92 -17.50
N ARG A 65 17.13 -4.20 -18.21
CA ARG A 65 15.71 -4.60 -18.32
C ARG A 65 15.55 -5.95 -19.01
N ALA A 66 16.29 -6.21 -20.07
CA ALA A 66 16.27 -7.50 -20.77
C ALA A 66 16.87 -8.63 -19.92
N GLU A 67 17.88 -8.34 -19.11
CA GLU A 67 18.45 -9.30 -18.17
C GLU A 67 17.47 -9.65 -17.05
N LEU A 68 16.85 -8.64 -16.43
CA LEU A 68 15.78 -8.86 -15.46
C LEU A 68 14.62 -9.65 -16.07
N GLY A 69 14.18 -9.29 -17.29
CA GLY A 69 13.16 -10.04 -18.03
C GLY A 69 13.50 -11.52 -18.19
N ARG A 70 14.75 -11.84 -18.56
CA ARG A 70 15.22 -13.23 -18.66
C ARG A 70 15.26 -13.96 -17.31
N ILE A 71 15.64 -13.26 -16.24
CA ILE A 71 15.63 -13.83 -14.87
C ILE A 71 14.20 -14.18 -14.46
N PHE A 72 13.25 -13.28 -14.68
CA PHE A 72 11.84 -13.52 -14.39
C PHE A 72 11.24 -14.62 -15.29
N GLU A 73 11.60 -14.67 -16.58
CA GLU A 73 11.20 -15.76 -17.47
C GLU A 73 11.74 -17.11 -17.01
N SER A 74 13.02 -17.20 -16.66
CA SER A 74 13.62 -18.44 -16.15
C SER A 74 13.04 -18.86 -14.81
N TYR A 75 12.73 -17.90 -13.94
CA TYR A 75 12.03 -18.16 -12.68
C TYR A 75 10.64 -18.71 -12.95
N ALA A 76 9.86 -18.06 -13.80
CA ALA A 76 8.53 -18.52 -14.22
C ALA A 76 8.57 -19.90 -14.90
N GLU A 77 9.59 -20.22 -15.70
CA GLU A 77 9.74 -21.54 -16.30
C GLU A 77 10.03 -22.65 -15.28
N GLY A 78 10.74 -22.32 -14.19
CA GLY A 78 11.02 -23.26 -13.10
C GLY A 78 9.83 -23.49 -12.17
N HIS A 79 8.94 -22.49 -12.02
CA HIS A 79 7.79 -22.53 -11.12
C HIS A 79 6.44 -22.73 -11.82
N ARG A 80 6.39 -22.70 -13.16
CA ARG A 80 5.27 -23.22 -13.95
C ARG A 80 5.19 -24.73 -13.76
N GLN A 81 4.62 -25.18 -12.65
CA GLN A 81 4.11 -26.54 -12.59
C GLN A 81 3.05 -26.69 -13.69
N PRO A 82 3.09 -27.77 -14.50
CA PRO A 82 2.11 -28.01 -15.55
C PRO A 82 0.79 -28.52 -14.95
N GLY A 83 0.17 -27.69 -14.11
CA GLY A 83 -1.22 -27.81 -13.68
C GLY A 83 -2.07 -26.76 -14.41
N PRO A 84 -3.39 -26.96 -14.54
CA PRO A 84 -4.25 -25.89 -14.99
C PRO A 84 -4.25 -24.78 -13.92
N LEU A 85 -3.76 -23.60 -14.25
CA LEU A 85 -3.95 -22.38 -13.44
C LEU A 85 -5.42 -22.30 -13.01
N LYS A 86 -5.65 -22.32 -11.69
CA LYS A 86 -7.00 -22.36 -11.15
C LYS A 86 -7.52 -20.93 -11.03
N ARG A 87 -8.47 -20.56 -11.90
CA ARG A 87 -9.10 -19.24 -11.86
C ARG A 87 -10.30 -19.23 -10.93
N LEU A 88 -10.24 -18.41 -9.89
CA LEU A 88 -11.27 -18.24 -8.86
C LEU A 88 -11.88 -16.85 -8.95
N VAL A 89 -13.16 -16.75 -8.63
CA VAL A 89 -13.84 -15.46 -8.47
C VAL A 89 -14.18 -15.30 -7.00
N ALA A 90 -13.63 -14.26 -6.37
CA ALA A 90 -13.84 -13.99 -4.97
C ALA A 90 -15.25 -13.45 -4.73
N THR A 91 -15.91 -13.97 -3.71
CA THR A 91 -17.24 -13.52 -3.32
C THR A 91 -17.14 -12.64 -2.08
N LEU A 92 -17.79 -11.47 -2.11
CA LEU A 92 -17.84 -10.58 -0.95
C LEU A 92 -18.55 -11.30 0.21
N SER A 93 -17.83 -11.60 1.29
CA SER A 93 -18.35 -12.22 2.49
C SER A 93 -18.73 -11.19 3.55
N PHE A 94 -18.01 -10.06 3.60
CA PHE A 94 -18.33 -8.93 4.47
C PHE A 94 -18.07 -7.59 3.77
N GLY A 95 -18.99 -6.64 3.93
CA GLY A 95 -18.79 -5.24 3.53
C GLY A 95 -19.20 -4.29 4.65
N GLY A 96 -18.22 -3.63 5.25
CA GLY A 96 -18.41 -2.54 6.21
C GLY A 96 -18.46 -1.21 5.46
N GLY A 97 -19.66 -0.69 5.24
CA GLY A 97 -19.86 0.60 4.61
C GLY A 97 -19.56 1.78 5.54
N LEU A 98 -19.29 2.94 4.93
CA LEU A 98 -19.16 4.26 5.55
C LEU A 98 -20.49 4.71 6.21
N GLN A 99 -20.87 4.11 7.34
CA GLN A 99 -22.06 4.54 8.07
C GLN A 99 -21.70 5.48 9.23
N PRO A 100 -22.14 6.75 9.20
CA PRO A 100 -22.15 7.56 10.41
C PRO A 100 -23.20 6.99 11.37
N LEU A 101 -22.74 6.49 12.53
CA LEU A 101 -23.63 6.17 13.64
C LEU A 101 -24.32 7.46 14.09
N ALA A 102 -25.59 7.59 13.74
CA ALA A 102 -26.42 8.71 14.18
C ALA A 102 -26.55 8.71 15.72
N GLY A 103 -25.86 9.65 16.37
CA GLY A 103 -26.00 9.91 17.81
C GLY A 103 -24.70 10.04 18.60
N VAL A 104 -23.53 9.76 18.01
CA VAL A 104 -22.24 9.94 18.70
C VAL A 104 -21.65 11.29 18.33
N ARG A 105 -21.56 12.20 19.30
CA ARG A 105 -20.76 13.43 19.13
C ARG A 105 -19.28 13.04 19.23
N SER A 106 -18.61 12.90 18.09
CA SER A 106 -17.15 12.81 18.02
C SER A 106 -16.60 14.02 17.29
N ALA A 107 -15.71 14.74 17.96
CA ALA A 107 -14.94 15.82 17.39
C ALA A 107 -13.83 15.23 16.51
N ALA A 108 -13.73 15.75 15.28
CA ALA A 108 -12.67 15.56 14.29
C ALA A 108 -12.47 14.14 13.71
N SER A 109 -12.48 14.08 12.37
CA SER A 109 -12.07 12.96 11.50
C SER A 109 -12.73 11.60 11.75
N GLN A 110 -14.02 11.49 11.47
CA GLN A 110 -14.56 10.21 11.02
C GLN A 110 -14.14 10.04 9.55
N GLU A 111 -12.87 9.68 9.36
CA GLU A 111 -12.28 9.48 8.04
C GLU A 111 -13.01 8.35 7.33
N SER A 112 -13.18 8.52 6.02
CA SER A 112 -13.95 7.61 5.19
C SER A 112 -13.17 6.30 4.98
N GLN A 113 -13.13 5.45 6.01
CA GLN A 113 -12.51 4.13 5.97
C GLN A 113 -13.58 3.05 5.72
N GLY A 114 -13.40 2.27 4.66
CA GLY A 114 -14.23 1.10 4.37
C GLY A 114 -13.41 -0.19 4.45
N GLN A 115 -14.08 -1.28 4.83
CA GLN A 115 -13.49 -2.62 4.89
C GLN A 115 -14.33 -3.60 4.11
N LEU A 116 -13.71 -4.36 3.23
CA LEU A 116 -14.32 -5.43 2.45
C LEU A 116 -13.55 -6.71 2.70
N VAL A 117 -14.25 -7.82 2.88
CA VAL A 117 -13.66 -9.16 2.96
C VAL A 117 -14.27 -10.00 1.86
N TYR A 118 -13.40 -10.59 1.06
CA TYR A 118 -13.74 -11.51 0.00
C TYR A 118 -13.24 -12.90 0.37
N THR A 119 -13.99 -13.92 -0.02
CA THR A 119 -13.65 -15.31 0.25
C THR A 119 -13.60 -16.08 -1.06
N THR A 120 -12.63 -16.98 -1.16
CA THR A 120 -12.54 -18.03 -2.18
C THR A 120 -12.27 -19.38 -1.53
N GLU A 121 -12.21 -20.44 -2.32
CA GLU A 121 -11.72 -21.73 -1.82
C GLU A 121 -10.22 -21.73 -1.51
N ALA A 122 -9.42 -20.84 -2.11
CA ALA A 122 -7.96 -20.79 -1.90
C ALA A 122 -7.54 -19.83 -0.78
N ALA A 123 -8.23 -18.70 -0.63
CA ALA A 123 -7.88 -17.67 0.35
C ALA A 123 -9.08 -16.78 0.73
N ASP A 124 -8.99 -16.21 1.93
CA ASP A 124 -9.72 -15.00 2.33
C ASP A 124 -8.86 -13.76 2.01
N ILE A 125 -9.50 -12.70 1.51
CA ILE A 125 -8.84 -11.45 1.13
C ILE A 125 -9.53 -10.30 1.85
N ALA A 126 -8.79 -9.59 2.70
CA ALA A 126 -9.24 -8.37 3.33
C ALA A 126 -8.72 -7.15 2.57
N LEU A 127 -9.61 -6.20 2.29
CA LEU A 127 -9.30 -4.91 1.68
C LEU A 127 -9.78 -3.80 2.61
N ASN A 128 -8.91 -2.83 2.86
CA ASN A 128 -9.20 -1.61 3.59
C ASN A 128 -8.88 -0.43 2.67
N PHE A 129 -9.78 0.54 2.59
CA PHE A 129 -9.51 1.76 1.84
C PHE A 129 -9.76 2.98 2.70
N ARG A 130 -8.91 3.99 2.55
CA ARG A 130 -8.99 5.27 3.26
C ARG A 130 -8.88 6.42 2.27
N ARG A 131 -9.75 7.41 2.42
CA ARG A 131 -9.66 8.63 1.60
C ARG A 131 -8.58 9.56 2.13
N ARG A 132 -7.61 9.87 1.29
CA ARG A 132 -6.50 10.77 1.59
C ARG A 132 -7.04 12.21 1.76
N PRO A 133 -6.72 12.88 2.88
CA PRO A 133 -7.07 14.27 3.08
C PRO A 133 -6.38 15.16 2.04
N GLY A 134 -7.15 15.98 1.32
CA GLY A 134 -6.62 17.04 0.46
C GLY A 134 -6.85 16.84 -1.04
N ASP A 135 -6.63 15.64 -1.56
CA ASP A 135 -6.80 15.33 -2.99
C ASP A 135 -7.98 14.40 -3.29
N GLY A 136 -8.55 13.76 -2.27
CA GLY A 136 -9.72 12.88 -2.40
C GLY A 136 -9.42 11.51 -3.00
N ARG A 137 -8.13 11.19 -3.22
CA ARG A 137 -7.65 9.88 -3.64
C ARG A 137 -7.77 8.87 -2.51
N LEU A 138 -7.58 7.59 -2.81
CA LEU A 138 -7.73 6.48 -1.89
C LEU A 138 -6.39 5.76 -1.70
N ASP A 139 -6.04 5.51 -0.46
CA ASP A 139 -5.03 4.52 -0.12
C ASP A 139 -5.75 3.19 0.13
N LEU A 140 -5.30 2.13 -0.54
CA LEU A 140 -5.85 0.78 -0.50
C LEU A 140 -4.81 -0.16 0.12
N ASP A 141 -5.11 -0.66 1.31
CA ASP A 141 -4.33 -1.65 2.03
C ASP A 141 -5.04 -3.01 1.91
N GLY A 142 -4.31 -4.08 1.61
CA GLY A 142 -4.88 -5.41 1.45
C GLY A 142 -4.05 -6.48 2.12
N GLN A 143 -4.71 -7.58 2.47
CA GLN A 143 -4.08 -8.75 3.04
C GLN A 143 -4.73 -10.03 2.52
N VAL A 144 -3.88 -10.99 2.13
CA VAL A 144 -4.27 -12.32 1.66
C VAL A 144 -4.04 -13.34 2.77
N PHE A 145 -5.06 -14.12 3.09
CA PHE A 145 -5.01 -15.21 4.05
C PHE A 145 -5.28 -16.53 3.31
N PRO A 146 -4.23 -17.30 2.95
CA PRO A 146 -4.39 -18.63 2.40
C PRO A 146 -5.24 -19.52 3.32
N ASN A 147 -6.10 -20.36 2.73
CA ASN A 147 -6.95 -21.29 3.48
C ASN A 147 -6.24 -22.60 3.83
N ASP A 148 -5.11 -22.88 3.19
CA ASP A 148 -4.25 -24.01 3.50
C ASP A 148 -3.24 -23.66 4.60
N ASP A 149 -2.69 -24.70 5.24
CA ASP A 149 -1.64 -24.56 6.25
C ASP A 149 -0.23 -24.42 5.62
N GLU A 150 -0.15 -24.10 4.33
CA GLU A 150 1.12 -23.92 3.62
C GLU A 150 1.67 -22.50 3.84
N GLU A 151 2.97 -22.32 3.55
CA GLU A 151 3.63 -21.03 3.70
C GLU A 151 3.04 -20.06 2.69
N PRO A 152 2.62 -18.84 3.08
CA PRO A 152 1.91 -17.94 2.19
C PRO A 152 2.71 -17.65 0.93
N GLU A 153 2.15 -18.06 -0.22
CA GLU A 153 2.72 -17.73 -1.51
C GLU A 153 2.68 -16.22 -1.76
N ALA A 154 3.72 -15.68 -2.39
CA ALA A 154 3.69 -14.30 -2.84
C ALA A 154 2.72 -14.17 -4.02
N PHE A 155 1.71 -13.31 -3.88
CA PHE A 155 0.80 -12.97 -4.96
C PHE A 155 1.27 -11.69 -5.67
N GLY A 156 1.28 -11.71 -6.99
CA GLY A 156 1.20 -10.47 -7.78
C GLY A 156 -0.21 -9.91 -7.69
N VAL A 157 -0.37 -8.62 -7.41
CA VAL A 157 -1.66 -7.95 -7.26
C VAL A 157 -1.78 -6.82 -8.27
N GLN A 158 -2.84 -6.83 -9.07
CA GLN A 158 -3.11 -5.83 -10.10
C GLN A 158 -4.46 -5.15 -9.88
N ILE A 159 -4.52 -3.84 -10.08
CA ILE A 159 -5.75 -3.06 -10.18
C ILE A 159 -6.03 -2.80 -11.66
N LEU A 160 -7.21 -3.21 -12.11
CA LEU A 160 -7.66 -3.07 -13.49
C LEU A 160 -8.88 -2.15 -13.59
N LEU A 161 -8.85 -1.22 -14.55
CA LEU A 161 -10.00 -0.44 -14.98
C LEU A 161 -10.47 -0.98 -16.34
N GLY A 162 -11.47 -1.85 -16.32
CA GLY A 162 -11.87 -2.62 -17.51
C GLY A 162 -10.79 -3.62 -17.91
N THR A 163 -10.06 -3.35 -18.99
CA THR A 163 -8.92 -4.18 -19.46
C THR A 163 -7.57 -3.51 -19.32
N GLU A 164 -7.53 -2.29 -18.77
CA GLU A 164 -6.31 -1.51 -18.59
C GLU A 164 -5.75 -1.73 -17.18
N GLU A 165 -4.47 -2.06 -17.09
CA GLU A 165 -3.75 -2.10 -15.82
C GLU A 165 -3.47 -0.67 -15.35
N VAL A 166 -3.98 -0.35 -14.16
CA VAL A 166 -3.82 0.97 -13.53
C VAL A 166 -2.63 0.95 -12.57
N ALA A 167 -2.46 -0.15 -11.85
CA ALA A 167 -1.35 -0.34 -10.92
C ALA A 167 -1.09 -1.83 -10.69
N THR A 168 0.16 -2.15 -10.33
CA THR A 168 0.57 -3.51 -9.96
C THR A 168 1.52 -3.44 -8.75
N THR A 169 1.42 -4.43 -7.87
CA THR A 169 2.30 -4.62 -6.71
C THR A 169 2.40 -6.13 -6.40
N ALA A 170 3.10 -6.50 -5.34
CA ALA A 170 3.14 -7.87 -4.85
C ALA A 170 2.86 -7.90 -3.35
N THR A 171 2.41 -9.04 -2.84
CA THR A 171 2.31 -9.25 -1.39
C THR A 171 3.69 -9.47 -0.78
N ASP A 172 3.84 -9.10 0.49
CA ASP A 172 5.01 -9.47 1.29
C ASP A 172 4.88 -10.88 1.91
N GLU A 173 5.82 -11.23 2.80
CA GLU A 173 5.87 -12.52 3.51
C GLU A 173 4.66 -12.77 4.42
N LEU A 174 3.89 -11.73 4.76
CA LEU A 174 2.68 -11.81 5.58
C LEU A 174 1.39 -11.72 4.75
N GLY A 175 1.52 -11.70 3.42
CA GLY A 175 0.40 -11.55 2.49
C GLY A 175 -0.12 -10.12 2.37
N GLU A 176 0.60 -9.12 2.91
CA GLU A 176 0.19 -7.72 2.92
C GLU A 176 0.59 -7.02 1.60
N PHE A 177 -0.26 -6.12 1.12
CA PHE A 177 0.03 -5.27 -0.04
C PHE A 177 -0.64 -3.90 0.08
N ALA A 178 -0.11 -2.90 -0.61
CA ALA A 178 -0.66 -1.55 -0.58
C ALA A 178 -0.59 -0.85 -1.95
N PHE A 179 -1.57 0.01 -2.21
CA PHE A 179 -1.60 0.96 -3.30
C PHE A 179 -1.92 2.35 -2.75
N GLU A 180 -1.10 3.32 -3.11
CA GLU A 180 -1.29 4.70 -2.67
C GLU A 180 -1.90 5.58 -3.77
N GLY A 181 -2.78 6.49 -3.35
CA GLY A 181 -3.28 7.55 -4.23
C GLY A 181 -4.10 7.04 -5.43
N VAL A 182 -4.84 5.95 -5.25
CA VAL A 182 -5.76 5.39 -6.27
C VAL A 182 -6.93 6.35 -6.47
N GLU A 183 -7.29 6.63 -7.72
CA GLU A 183 -8.47 7.44 -8.02
C GLU A 183 -9.76 6.69 -7.59
N PRO A 184 -10.80 7.36 -7.08
CA PRO A 184 -12.09 6.71 -6.83
C PRO A 184 -12.72 6.17 -8.12
N GLY A 185 -13.31 4.97 -8.06
CA GLY A 185 -13.87 4.33 -9.24
C GLY A 185 -14.27 2.87 -9.02
N GLU A 186 -14.77 2.25 -10.10
CA GLU A 186 -15.06 0.81 -10.14
C GLU A 186 -13.87 0.06 -10.73
N TYR A 187 -13.28 -0.83 -9.94
CA TYR A 187 -12.09 -1.58 -10.32
C TYR A 187 -12.33 -3.08 -10.25
N GLN A 188 -11.48 -3.81 -10.96
CA GLN A 188 -11.24 -5.23 -10.71
C GLN A 188 -9.87 -5.37 -10.05
N ILE A 189 -9.77 -6.29 -9.09
CA ILE A 189 -8.49 -6.64 -8.48
C ILE A 189 -8.17 -8.08 -8.87
N LEU A 190 -6.98 -8.29 -9.42
CA LEU A 190 -6.49 -9.59 -9.82
C LEU A 190 -5.30 -9.96 -8.94
N LEU A 191 -5.40 -11.09 -8.25
CA LEU A 191 -4.29 -11.68 -7.50
C LEU A 191 -3.83 -12.93 -8.25
N SER A 192 -2.53 -13.10 -8.47
CA SER A 192 -1.97 -14.22 -9.21
C SER A 192 -0.75 -14.80 -8.50
N SER A 193 -0.75 -16.11 -8.29
CA SER A 193 0.43 -16.91 -7.96
C SER A 193 0.72 -17.91 -9.10
N ASP A 194 1.66 -18.83 -8.89
CA ASP A 194 2.00 -19.86 -9.87
C ASP A 194 0.86 -20.89 -10.05
N GLU A 195 -0.03 -21.03 -9.05
CA GLU A 195 -1.08 -22.05 -9.04
C GLU A 195 -2.49 -21.46 -9.22
N VAL A 196 -2.74 -20.25 -8.69
CA VAL A 196 -4.08 -19.67 -8.57
C VAL A 196 -4.13 -18.25 -9.12
N GLU A 197 -5.23 -17.95 -9.81
CA GLU A 197 -5.60 -16.59 -10.20
C GLU A 197 -6.94 -16.23 -9.55
N ILE A 198 -6.95 -15.26 -8.64
CA ILE A 198 -8.15 -14.80 -7.92
C ILE A 198 -8.60 -13.46 -8.50
N LEU A 199 -9.82 -13.43 -9.03
CA LEU A 199 -10.46 -12.21 -9.51
C LEU A 199 -11.48 -11.69 -8.50
N ILE A 200 -11.34 -10.43 -8.11
CA ILE A 200 -12.32 -9.67 -7.34
C ILE A 200 -13.02 -8.69 -8.30
N SER A 201 -14.33 -8.86 -8.52
CA SER A 201 -15.07 -8.07 -9.50
C SER A 201 -16.55 -7.88 -9.14
N PRO A 202 -17.11 -6.66 -9.29
CA PRO A 202 -16.46 -5.35 -9.24
C PRO A 202 -16.25 -4.88 -7.79
N VAL A 203 -15.24 -4.02 -7.57
CA VAL A 203 -15.00 -3.32 -6.30
C VAL A 203 -15.25 -1.83 -6.51
N GLU A 204 -16.23 -1.28 -5.81
CA GLU A 204 -16.45 0.17 -5.74
C GLU A 204 -15.51 0.78 -4.70
N LEU A 205 -14.53 1.55 -5.15
CA LEU A 205 -13.60 2.27 -4.29
C LEU A 205 -14.07 3.72 -4.10
N GLY A 206 -14.52 4.04 -2.88
CA GLY A 206 -14.79 5.43 -2.45
C GLY A 206 -16.18 6.01 -2.81
N ALA A 207 -17.19 5.16 -2.99
CA ALA A 207 -18.61 5.54 -3.12
C ALA A 207 -19.19 6.17 -1.83
#